data_AF-A0A849QSX4-F1
#
_entry.id   AF-A0A849QSX4-F1
#
_cell.length_a   1.000
_cell.length_b   1.000
_cell.length_c   1.000
_cell.angle_alpha   90.00
_cell.angle_beta   90.00
_cell.angle_gamma   90.00
#
_symmetry.space_group_name_H-M   'P 1'
#
loop_
_entity.id
_entity.type
_entity.pdbx_description
1 polymer ?
#
loop_
_entity_poly.entity_id
_entity_poly.type
_entity_poly.pdbx_seq_one_letter_code
_entity_poly.pdbx_strand_id
1 'polypeptide(L)'
;MNPANTVGDLIKDIKERLTLDGKNRVFEEGKELSSEFMKDKAEPEAFTKEFLIDKILDPLELEKLPEKSFETPKGHRIVDYRIKGKTGMFLVEAKPLNANLFDKSKDGGVNQIKGLFKLVEVKEHYDFGVATDGLRWVFIDKNKEVVSDLNLEANYEQIREFLVGKEKVISPKTEEEISKKFYDWYNALLHGGRYKDHENKQKTVSEADCLVNNIMGVKDWDDKEQIAQVVMNRLIFIKFLQSKAIIGEDILNYLAEVKEDLLTPKLRQLFFGCLDRPKDERFDIDERFKDVPYLNGSLFVHAEVERKNIDYKVRAEILKN
;
A
#
# COMPACT_ATOMS: atom_id res chain seq x y z
N MET A 1 -16.97 23.36 7.29
CA MET A 1 -16.08 24.30 8.02
C MET A 1 -14.85 24.51 7.16
N ASN A 2 -14.36 25.75 7.05
CA ASN A 2 -13.17 26.06 6.26
C ASN A 2 -11.93 25.53 7.01
N PRO A 3 -11.11 24.63 6.43
CA PRO A 3 -9.99 24.00 7.12
C PRO A 3 -8.96 25.00 7.68
N ALA A 4 -8.79 26.13 6.99
CA ALA A 4 -7.92 27.22 7.41
C ALA A 4 -8.35 27.88 8.75
N ASN A 5 -9.65 27.92 9.05
CA ASN A 5 -10.13 28.46 10.33
C ASN A 5 -9.79 27.50 11.47
N THR A 6 -9.87 26.18 11.25
CA THR A 6 -9.59 25.16 12.26
C THR A 6 -8.13 25.16 12.69
N VAL A 7 -7.18 25.26 11.74
CA VAL A 7 -5.74 25.30 12.08
C VAL A 7 -5.38 26.61 12.77
N GLY A 8 -5.87 27.74 12.26
CA GLY A 8 -5.61 29.06 12.87
C GLY A 8 -6.09 29.13 14.33
N ASP A 9 -7.27 28.58 14.63
CA ASP A 9 -7.81 28.52 15.99
C ASP A 9 -6.95 27.62 16.90
N LEU A 10 -6.44 26.50 16.38
CA LEU A 10 -5.57 25.59 17.12
C LEU A 10 -4.22 26.23 17.47
N ILE A 11 -3.59 26.91 16.51
CA ILE A 11 -2.35 27.67 16.73
C ILE A 11 -2.57 28.79 17.74
N LYS A 12 -3.73 29.45 17.69
CA LYS A 12 -4.10 30.48 18.66
C LYS A 12 -4.23 29.91 20.08
N ASP A 13 -4.91 28.77 20.27
CA ASP A 13 -5.03 28.11 21.57
C ASP A 13 -3.65 27.74 22.14
N ILE A 14 -2.76 27.18 21.31
CA ILE A 14 -1.38 26.87 21.71
C ILE A 14 -0.65 28.13 22.17
N LYS A 15 -0.70 29.21 21.38
CA LYS A 15 -0.10 30.49 21.78
C LYS A 15 -0.64 30.92 23.14
N GLU A 16 -1.94 30.84 23.37
CA GLU A 16 -2.55 31.25 24.65
C GLU A 16 -2.05 30.45 25.86
N ARG A 17 -1.54 29.23 25.68
CA ARG A 17 -0.92 28.40 26.73
C ARG A 17 0.55 28.72 27.02
N LEU A 18 1.21 29.48 26.14
CA LEU A 18 2.61 29.88 26.32
C LEU A 18 2.76 31.22 27.06
N THR A 19 3.89 31.40 27.73
CA THR A 19 4.29 32.69 28.30
C THR A 19 4.56 33.70 27.18
N LEU A 20 4.66 35.00 27.52
CA LEU A 20 4.97 36.02 26.51
C LEU A 20 6.33 35.75 25.84
N ASP A 21 7.36 35.40 26.63
CA ASP A 21 8.66 35.00 26.09
C ASP A 21 8.52 33.71 25.27
N GLY A 22 7.83 32.69 25.78
CA GLY A 22 7.61 31.42 25.10
C GLY A 22 6.95 31.56 23.72
N LYS A 23 5.94 32.44 23.59
CA LYS A 23 5.33 32.78 22.30
C LYS A 23 6.35 33.29 21.30
N ASN A 24 7.18 34.25 21.71
CA ASN A 24 8.20 34.85 20.86
C ASN A 24 9.28 33.82 20.49
N ARG A 25 9.79 33.07 21.47
CA ARG A 25 10.80 32.03 21.25
C ARG A 25 10.32 30.95 20.28
N VAL A 26 9.11 30.44 20.46
CA VAL A 26 8.59 29.31 19.65
C VAL A 26 8.12 29.79 18.27
N PHE A 27 7.31 30.85 18.18
CA PHE A 27 6.64 31.20 16.93
C PHE A 27 7.35 32.27 16.10
N GLU A 28 8.19 33.12 16.70
CA GLU A 28 8.93 34.16 15.97
C GLU A 28 10.40 33.76 15.75
N GLU A 29 11.04 33.17 16.77
CA GLU A 29 12.44 32.73 16.68
C GLU A 29 12.58 31.26 16.23
N GLY A 30 11.50 30.48 16.17
CA GLY A 30 11.52 29.07 15.76
C GLY A 30 12.26 28.14 16.72
N LYS A 31 12.36 28.48 18.01
CA LYS A 31 13.01 27.63 19.02
C LYS A 31 12.15 26.44 19.39
N GLU A 32 12.82 25.32 19.67
CA GLU A 32 12.21 24.13 20.25
C GLU A 32 11.51 24.47 21.56
N LEU A 33 10.29 23.95 21.75
CA LEU A 33 9.52 24.17 22.97
C LEU A 33 10.25 23.56 24.17
N SER A 34 10.37 24.36 25.23
CA SER A 34 10.89 23.94 26.52
C SER A 34 9.85 24.19 27.62
N SER A 35 9.99 23.49 28.75
CA SER A 35 9.05 23.58 29.89
C SER A 35 8.88 25.00 30.44
N GLU A 36 9.93 25.83 30.35
CA GLU A 36 9.93 27.24 30.80
C GLU A 36 9.14 28.19 29.89
N PHE A 37 8.84 27.78 28.65
CA PHE A 37 8.06 28.58 27.71
C PHE A 37 6.54 28.45 27.94
N MET A 38 6.11 27.46 28.72
CA MET A 38 4.70 27.22 29.03
C MET A 38 4.27 27.99 30.29
N LYS A 39 3.01 28.45 30.32
CA LYS A 39 2.42 29.04 31.53
C LYS A 39 2.32 28.00 32.65
N ASP A 40 1.81 26.82 32.29
CA ASP A 40 1.75 25.66 33.15
C ASP A 40 2.86 24.69 32.74
N LYS A 41 3.81 24.45 33.64
CA LYS A 41 4.97 23.60 33.33
C LYS A 41 4.52 22.18 33.02
N ALA A 42 4.81 21.73 31.81
CA ALA A 42 4.63 20.36 31.37
C ALA A 42 5.91 19.84 30.69
N GLU A 43 5.91 18.55 30.39
CA GLU A 43 6.90 17.95 29.50
C GLU A 43 6.60 18.43 28.06
N PRO A 44 7.58 18.97 27.31
CA PRO A 44 7.32 19.57 26.00
C PRO A 44 6.70 18.65 24.95
N GLU A 45 7.09 17.38 24.88
CA GLU A 45 6.53 16.43 23.92
C GLU A 45 5.06 16.10 24.25
N ALA A 46 4.76 15.87 25.53
CA ALA A 46 3.40 15.66 26.04
C ALA A 46 2.50 16.87 25.76
N PHE A 47 3.02 18.09 25.92
CA PHE A 47 2.31 19.31 25.53
C PHE A 47 1.96 19.31 24.05
N THR A 48 2.93 19.01 23.16
CA THR A 48 2.67 18.94 21.71
C THR A 48 1.61 17.87 21.37
N LYS A 49 1.71 16.71 22.01
CA LYS A 49 0.78 15.59 21.83
C LYS A 49 -0.66 16.00 22.17
N GLU A 50 -0.88 16.48 23.38
CA GLU A 50 -2.21 16.81 23.90
C GLU A 50 -2.87 17.99 23.18
N PHE A 51 -2.11 19.07 22.96
CA PHE A 51 -2.67 20.35 22.51
C PHE A 51 -2.61 20.56 21.00
N LEU A 52 -1.88 19.72 20.25
CA LEU A 52 -1.77 19.85 18.79
C LEU A 52 -2.06 18.53 18.07
N ILE A 53 -1.24 17.50 18.29
CA ILE A 53 -1.30 16.25 17.51
C ILE A 53 -2.64 15.55 17.73
N ASP A 54 -3.07 15.39 18.99
CA ASP A 54 -4.34 14.75 19.31
C ASP A 54 -5.52 15.54 18.75
N LYS A 55 -5.46 16.88 18.76
CA LYS A 55 -6.49 17.75 18.16
C LYS A 55 -6.60 17.60 16.64
N ILE A 56 -5.52 17.20 15.97
CA ILE A 56 -5.51 16.87 14.54
C ILE A 56 -6.02 15.45 14.29
N LEU A 57 -5.62 14.48 15.11
CA LEU A 57 -5.93 13.06 14.90
C LEU A 57 -7.35 12.68 15.34
N ASP A 58 -7.82 13.18 16.48
CA ASP A 58 -9.10 12.76 17.09
C ASP A 58 -10.32 12.96 16.17
N PRO A 59 -10.43 14.06 15.38
CA PRO A 59 -11.56 14.25 14.47
C PRO A 59 -11.57 13.34 13.24
N LEU A 60 -10.50 12.56 12.99
CA LEU A 60 -10.31 11.83 11.72
C LEU A 60 -10.91 10.41 11.71
N GLU A 61 -11.71 10.04 12.73
CA GLU A 61 -12.28 8.69 12.88
C GLU A 61 -11.19 7.58 12.88
N LEU A 62 -10.02 7.90 13.45
CA LEU A 62 -8.87 7.00 13.54
C LEU A 62 -8.89 6.25 14.88
N GLU A 63 -8.58 4.95 14.85
CA GLU A 63 -8.45 4.14 16.06
C GLU A 63 -7.00 4.23 16.58
N LYS A 64 -6.80 4.84 17.76
CA LYS A 64 -5.52 4.80 18.48
C LYS A 64 -5.39 3.45 19.19
N LEU A 65 -4.48 2.62 18.72
CA LEU A 65 -4.21 1.30 19.30
C LEU A 65 -3.33 1.42 20.55
N PRO A 66 -3.37 0.42 21.45
CA PRO A 66 -2.50 0.38 22.63
C PRO A 66 -1.02 0.50 22.25
N GLU A 67 -0.24 1.12 23.13
CA GLU A 67 1.22 1.20 22.99
C GLU A 67 1.82 -0.19 22.75
N LYS A 68 2.78 -0.26 21.83
CA LYS A 68 3.55 -1.48 21.57
C LYS A 68 5.03 -1.15 21.64
N SER A 69 5.74 -1.96 22.40
CA SER A 69 7.20 -2.01 22.39
C SER A 69 7.65 -2.94 21.28
N PHE A 70 8.50 -2.44 20.39
CA PHE A 70 9.12 -3.20 19.30
C PHE A 70 10.51 -3.63 19.73
N GLU A 71 10.82 -4.92 19.54
CA GLU A 71 12.18 -5.42 19.74
C GLU A 71 13.07 -4.97 18.59
N THR A 72 14.17 -4.30 18.96
CA THR A 72 15.19 -3.86 18.01
C THR A 72 16.53 -4.48 18.38
N PRO A 73 17.49 -4.58 17.45
CA PRO A 73 18.84 -5.06 17.77
C PRO A 73 19.57 -4.26 18.86
N LYS A 74 19.08 -3.07 19.24
CA LYS A 74 19.69 -2.18 20.23
C LYS A 74 18.86 -2.04 21.52
N GLY A 75 17.87 -2.90 21.72
CA GLY A 75 16.93 -2.85 22.85
C GLY A 75 15.49 -2.72 22.38
N HIS A 76 14.66 -2.02 23.14
CA HIS A 76 13.25 -1.84 22.82
C HIS A 76 12.97 -0.42 22.32
N ARG A 77 12.00 -0.27 21.41
CA ARG A 77 11.50 1.03 20.98
C ARG A 77 9.98 1.08 21.14
N ILE A 78 9.52 2.06 21.91
CA ILE A 78 8.12 2.43 22.02
C ILE A 78 7.87 3.53 20.99
N VAL A 79 6.70 3.51 20.38
CA VAL A 79 6.22 4.53 19.45
C VAL A 79 5.07 5.28 20.09
N ASP A 80 4.97 6.59 19.85
CA ASP A 80 3.96 7.43 20.49
C ASP A 80 2.53 7.07 20.09
N TYR A 81 2.32 6.82 18.81
CA TYR A 81 1.03 6.41 18.31
C TYR A 81 1.12 5.25 17.34
N ARG A 82 0.18 4.32 17.54
CA ARG A 82 -0.18 3.29 16.58
C ARG A 82 -1.58 3.60 16.13
N ILE A 83 -1.73 3.91 14.85
CA ILE A 83 -3.01 4.35 14.31
C ILE A 83 -3.53 3.30 13.34
N LYS A 84 -4.80 2.96 13.47
CA LYS A 84 -5.54 2.16 12.50
C LYS A 84 -6.63 3.02 11.87
N GLY A 85 -6.49 3.24 10.57
CA GLY A 85 -7.50 3.87 9.73
C GLY A 85 -8.38 2.84 9.03
N LYS A 86 -9.29 3.32 8.18
CA LYS A 86 -10.18 2.46 7.38
C LYS A 86 -9.44 1.64 6.32
N THR A 87 -8.33 2.17 5.81
CA THR A 87 -7.60 1.62 4.65
C THR A 87 -6.24 1.04 5.00
N GLY A 88 -5.82 1.11 6.27
CA GLY A 88 -4.46 0.77 6.63
C GLY A 88 -4.08 1.13 8.07
N MET A 89 -2.82 0.87 8.41
CA MET A 89 -2.23 1.15 9.72
C MET A 89 -0.93 1.94 9.56
N PHE A 90 -0.68 2.88 10.46
CA PHE A 90 0.55 3.67 10.45
C PHE A 90 1.06 3.99 11.85
N LEU A 91 2.32 4.40 11.90
CA LEU A 91 3.04 4.75 13.12
C LEU A 91 3.29 6.26 13.16
N VAL A 92 3.19 6.88 14.34
CA VAL A 92 3.55 8.30 14.52
C VAL A 92 4.53 8.43 15.68
N GLU A 93 5.64 9.13 15.43
CA GLU A 93 6.60 9.57 16.43
C GLU A 93 6.43 11.08 16.63
N ALA A 94 6.13 11.49 17.85
CA ALA A 94 5.96 12.87 18.24
C ALA A 94 7.28 13.46 18.76
N LYS A 95 7.41 14.79 18.62
CA LYS A 95 8.49 15.58 19.21
C LYS A 95 7.95 16.90 19.76
N PRO A 96 8.68 17.59 20.64
CA PRO A 96 8.35 18.96 21.05
C PRO A 96 8.19 19.89 19.84
N LEU A 97 7.33 20.92 19.92
CA LEU A 97 7.16 21.92 18.86
C LEU A 97 8.52 22.47 18.39
N ASN A 98 8.72 22.61 17.08
CA ASN A 98 9.96 23.05 16.42
C ASN A 98 11.19 22.16 16.65
N ALA A 99 11.04 20.97 17.22
CA ALA A 99 12.16 20.04 17.33
C ALA A 99 12.69 19.65 15.95
N ASN A 100 14.01 19.43 15.86
CA ASN A 100 14.62 18.99 14.61
C ASN A 100 14.26 17.52 14.29
N LEU A 101 13.18 17.31 13.54
CA LEU A 101 12.72 15.98 13.11
C LEU A 101 13.78 15.18 12.33
N PHE A 102 14.72 15.87 11.68
CA PHE A 102 15.81 15.29 10.89
C PHE A 102 17.14 15.21 11.64
N ASP A 103 17.14 15.35 12.98
CA ASP A 103 18.34 15.09 13.76
C ASP A 103 18.94 13.72 13.36
N LYS A 104 20.23 13.76 13.02
CA LYS A 104 21.00 12.59 12.57
C LYS A 104 21.25 11.59 13.70
N SER A 105 21.00 11.99 14.95
CA SER A 105 21.01 11.09 16.09
C SER A 105 19.93 10.02 15.96
N LYS A 106 20.01 9.02 16.85
CA LYS A 106 18.99 7.97 16.96
C LYS A 106 17.66 8.48 17.53
N ASP A 107 17.66 9.70 18.08
CA ASP A 107 16.55 10.33 18.78
C ASP A 107 15.78 11.29 17.86
N GLY A 108 16.29 11.58 16.67
CA GLY A 108 15.55 12.33 15.64
C GLY A 108 14.35 11.54 15.11
N GLY A 109 13.15 12.13 15.14
CA GLY A 109 11.89 11.43 14.87
C GLY A 109 11.87 10.66 13.54
N VAL A 110 12.43 11.25 12.47
CA VAL A 110 12.55 10.58 11.16
C VAL A 110 13.39 9.30 11.26
N ASN A 111 14.53 9.35 11.96
CA ASN A 111 15.38 8.19 12.16
C ASN A 111 14.72 7.14 13.06
N GLN A 112 13.82 7.55 13.95
CA GLN A 112 13.06 6.60 14.78
C GLN A 112 12.13 5.74 13.93
N ILE A 113 11.31 6.38 13.10
CA ILE A 113 10.41 5.72 12.16
C ILE A 113 11.18 4.87 11.15
N LYS A 114 12.22 5.42 10.52
CA LYS A 114 13.07 4.64 9.58
C LYS A 114 13.73 3.43 10.25
N GLY A 115 14.04 3.53 11.55
CA GLY A 115 14.54 2.44 12.36
C GLY A 115 13.52 1.31 12.54
N LEU A 116 12.26 1.65 12.83
CA LEU A 116 11.17 0.69 12.98
C LEU A 116 10.87 -0.06 11.67
N PHE A 117 10.88 0.63 10.53
CA PHE A 117 10.74 0.00 9.20
C PHE A 117 11.93 -0.88 8.77
N LYS A 118 12.89 -1.17 9.66
CA LYS A 118 13.84 -2.28 9.44
C LYS A 118 13.28 -3.62 9.89
N LEU A 119 12.30 -3.62 10.80
CA LEU A 119 11.70 -4.82 11.36
C LEU A 119 10.69 -5.41 10.38
N VAL A 120 10.72 -6.73 10.22
CA VAL A 120 9.79 -7.46 9.33
C VAL A 120 8.35 -7.25 9.80
N GLU A 121 8.09 -7.40 11.10
CA GLU A 121 6.75 -7.20 11.67
C GLU A 121 6.18 -5.80 11.36
N VAL A 122 7.02 -4.76 11.30
CA VAL A 122 6.56 -3.40 11.01
C VAL A 122 6.23 -3.26 9.52
N LYS A 123 7.09 -3.78 8.64
CA LYS A 123 6.86 -3.73 7.18
C LYS A 123 5.62 -4.49 6.73
N GLU A 124 5.23 -5.54 7.46
CA GLU A 124 4.08 -6.37 7.13
C GLU A 124 2.75 -5.80 7.63
N HIS A 125 2.78 -5.03 8.72
CA HIS A 125 1.56 -4.58 9.39
C HIS A 125 1.29 -3.08 9.32
N TYR A 126 2.25 -2.26 8.87
CA TYR A 126 2.10 -0.81 8.77
C TYR A 126 2.48 -0.32 7.38
N ASP A 127 1.65 0.55 6.83
CA ASP A 127 1.76 1.06 5.46
C ASP A 127 2.80 2.17 5.33
N PHE A 128 2.88 3.03 6.34
CA PHE A 128 3.80 4.16 6.41
C PHE A 128 4.01 4.60 7.87
N GLY A 129 4.95 5.53 8.08
CA GLY A 129 5.12 6.19 9.36
C GLY A 129 5.25 7.69 9.22
N VAL A 130 5.09 8.38 10.35
CA VAL A 130 5.07 9.83 10.44
C VAL A 130 6.00 10.26 11.56
N ALA A 131 6.87 11.21 11.30
CA ALA A 131 7.57 11.97 12.33
C ALA A 131 7.00 13.39 12.36
N THR A 132 6.59 13.87 13.53
CA THR A 132 5.94 15.19 13.63
C THR A 132 6.27 15.89 14.93
N ASP A 133 6.38 17.22 14.86
CA ASP A 133 6.38 18.12 16.01
C ASP A 133 5.03 18.83 16.17
N GLY A 134 3.99 18.33 15.50
CA GLY A 134 2.65 18.91 15.40
C GLY A 134 2.52 20.01 14.34
N LEU A 135 3.53 20.86 14.12
CA LEU A 135 3.52 21.91 13.08
C LEU A 135 4.05 21.41 11.75
N ARG A 136 4.99 20.47 11.77
CA ARG A 136 5.62 19.84 10.62
C ARG A 136 5.34 18.34 10.66
N TRP A 137 5.00 17.79 9.51
CA TRP A 137 4.58 16.40 9.35
C TRP A 137 5.41 15.75 8.25
N VAL A 138 6.32 14.86 8.64
CA VAL A 138 7.19 14.14 7.71
C VAL A 138 6.66 12.74 7.52
N PHE A 139 6.20 12.45 6.31
CA PHE A 139 5.64 11.15 5.93
C PHE A 139 6.73 10.26 5.31
N ILE A 140 6.82 9.02 5.78
CA ILE A 140 7.89 8.09 5.45
C ILE A 140 7.28 6.76 5.00
N ASP A 141 7.65 6.29 3.81
CA ASP A 141 7.13 5.01 3.30
C ASP A 141 7.80 3.79 3.96
N LYS A 142 7.24 2.61 3.70
CA LYS A 142 7.78 1.32 4.21
C LYS A 142 9.22 1.00 3.79
N ASN A 143 9.73 1.66 2.74
CA ASN A 143 11.11 1.53 2.28
C ASN A 143 12.05 2.55 2.95
N LYS A 144 11.54 3.34 3.90
CA LYS A 144 12.25 4.36 4.69
C LYS A 144 12.59 5.60 3.87
N GLU A 145 11.92 5.82 2.75
CA GLU A 145 12.05 7.03 1.96
C GLU A 145 11.10 8.10 2.49
N VAL A 146 11.56 9.35 2.54
CA VAL A 146 10.68 10.48 2.89
C VAL A 146 9.83 10.78 1.67
N VAL A 147 8.52 10.68 1.83
CA VAL A 147 7.53 10.93 0.78
C VAL A 147 7.18 12.41 0.71
N SER A 148 6.99 13.03 1.87
CA SER A 148 6.61 14.43 1.98
C SER A 148 7.04 14.99 3.31
N ASP A 149 7.22 16.31 3.33
CA ASP A 149 7.62 17.11 4.47
C ASP A 149 6.76 18.36 4.47
N LEU A 150 5.70 18.31 5.27
CA LEU A 150 4.54 19.20 5.14
C LEU A 150 4.44 20.13 6.34
N ASN A 151 4.07 21.38 6.11
CA ASN A 151 3.74 22.33 7.15
C ASN A 151 2.23 22.34 7.40
N LEU A 152 1.79 22.25 8.65
CA LEU A 152 0.38 22.14 9.04
C LEU A 152 -0.46 23.29 8.49
N GLU A 153 -0.01 24.52 8.62
CA GLU A 153 -0.76 25.70 8.20
C GLU A 153 -0.95 25.74 6.68
N ALA A 154 0.07 25.35 5.92
CA ALA A 154 0.05 25.37 4.47
C ALA A 154 -0.58 24.11 3.84
N ASN A 155 -0.50 22.96 4.52
CA ASN A 155 -0.74 21.64 3.92
C ASN A 155 -1.74 20.77 4.72
N TYR A 156 -2.61 21.37 5.54
CA TYR A 156 -3.58 20.62 6.36
C TYR A 156 -4.40 19.59 5.59
N GLU A 157 -4.95 19.95 4.41
CA GLU A 157 -5.76 19.00 3.64
C GLU A 157 -4.93 17.82 3.14
N GLN A 158 -3.70 18.04 2.68
CA GLN A 158 -2.82 16.95 2.24
C GLN A 158 -2.42 16.04 3.42
N ILE A 159 -2.07 16.62 4.57
CA ILE A 159 -1.79 15.87 5.81
C ILE A 159 -3.00 15.00 6.15
N ARG A 160 -4.20 15.60 6.15
CA ARG A 160 -5.46 14.89 6.41
C ARG A 160 -5.69 13.76 5.42
N GLU A 161 -5.51 13.99 4.12
CA GLU A 161 -5.72 13.00 3.06
C GLU A 161 -4.76 11.81 3.15
N PHE A 162 -3.50 12.03 3.53
CA PHE A 162 -2.57 10.95 3.87
C PHE A 162 -3.01 10.17 5.12
N LEU A 163 -3.38 10.85 6.20
CA LEU A 163 -3.76 10.21 7.46
C LEU A 163 -5.05 9.37 7.34
N VAL A 164 -6.03 9.83 6.58
CA VAL A 164 -7.28 9.06 6.33
C VAL A 164 -7.15 8.04 5.19
N GLY A 165 -5.99 7.98 4.54
CA GLY A 165 -5.69 7.04 3.46
C GLY A 165 -6.42 7.31 2.14
N LYS A 166 -6.80 8.57 1.88
CA LYS A 166 -7.30 8.99 0.57
C LYS A 166 -6.17 9.11 -0.46
N GLU A 167 -5.01 9.56 -0.01
CA GLU A 167 -3.79 9.56 -0.80
C GLU A 167 -2.79 8.55 -0.24
N LYS A 168 -1.98 7.93 -1.12
CA LYS A 168 -0.98 6.94 -0.71
C LYS A 168 0.31 7.62 -0.29
N VAL A 169 0.87 7.18 0.83
CA VAL A 169 2.20 7.58 1.28
C VAL A 169 3.24 6.64 0.67
N ILE A 170 3.65 6.94 -0.56
CA ILE A 170 4.66 6.17 -1.30
C ILE A 170 5.59 7.12 -2.05
N SER A 171 6.91 6.91 -1.94
CA SER A 171 7.86 7.73 -2.69
C SER A 171 7.93 7.30 -4.17
N PRO A 172 8.26 8.21 -5.10
CA PRO A 172 8.44 7.85 -6.51
C PRO A 172 9.46 6.72 -6.71
N LYS A 173 10.55 6.74 -5.95
CA LYS A 173 11.56 5.67 -5.96
C LYS A 173 10.98 4.32 -5.55
N THR A 174 10.17 4.29 -4.50
CA THR A 174 9.50 3.05 -4.06
C THR A 174 8.50 2.57 -5.11
N GLU A 175 7.75 3.49 -5.73
CA GLU A 175 6.81 3.16 -6.81
C GLU A 175 7.52 2.59 -8.04
N GLU A 176 8.64 3.20 -8.46
CA GLU A 176 9.51 2.71 -9.53
C GLU A 176 10.07 1.31 -9.21
N GLU A 177 10.55 1.10 -7.97
CA GLU A 177 11.05 -0.21 -7.54
C GLU A 177 9.96 -1.29 -7.56
N ILE A 178 8.74 -0.97 -7.12
CA ILE A 178 7.59 -1.89 -7.17
C ILE A 178 7.24 -2.21 -8.63
N SER A 179 7.16 -1.19 -9.48
CA SER A 179 6.85 -1.34 -10.90
C SER A 179 7.88 -2.22 -11.59
N LYS A 180 9.17 -1.98 -11.34
CA LYS A 180 10.26 -2.79 -11.89
C LYS A 180 10.16 -4.25 -11.44
N LYS A 181 9.97 -4.51 -10.14
CA LYS A 181 9.81 -5.89 -9.63
C LYS A 181 8.61 -6.60 -10.27
N PHE A 182 7.51 -5.88 -10.46
CA PHE A 182 6.34 -6.41 -11.13
C PHE A 182 6.64 -6.78 -12.59
N TYR A 183 7.30 -5.91 -13.36
CA TYR A 183 7.70 -6.20 -14.74
C TYR A 183 8.70 -7.35 -14.84
N ASP A 184 9.70 -7.40 -13.95
CA ASP A 184 10.67 -8.51 -13.90
C ASP A 184 9.95 -9.85 -13.63
N TRP A 185 8.99 -9.86 -12.70
CA TRP A 185 8.16 -11.03 -12.41
C TRP A 185 7.27 -11.43 -13.59
N TYR A 186 6.55 -10.46 -14.16
CA TYR A 186 5.67 -10.67 -15.31
C TYR A 186 6.42 -11.27 -16.50
N ASN A 187 7.58 -10.68 -16.84
CA ASN A 187 8.43 -11.17 -17.92
C ASN A 187 8.99 -12.56 -17.61
N ALA A 188 9.43 -12.81 -16.37
CA ALA A 188 9.94 -14.12 -15.99
C ALA A 188 8.86 -15.22 -16.08
N LEU A 189 7.61 -14.92 -15.73
CA LEU A 189 6.50 -15.87 -15.90
C LEU A 189 6.17 -16.14 -17.38
N LEU A 190 6.22 -15.12 -18.23
CA LEU A 190 5.94 -15.28 -19.66
C LEU A 190 7.05 -16.02 -20.40
N HIS A 191 8.30 -15.61 -20.20
CA HIS A 191 9.43 -16.03 -21.04
C HIS A 191 10.47 -16.88 -20.32
N GLY A 192 10.35 -17.05 -19.01
CA GLY A 192 11.40 -17.62 -18.18
C GLY A 192 12.38 -16.53 -17.72
N GLY A 193 13.25 -16.89 -16.79
CA GLY A 193 14.24 -15.98 -16.22
C GLY A 193 14.11 -15.83 -14.71
N ARG A 194 14.66 -14.74 -14.17
CA ARG A 194 14.79 -14.51 -12.74
C ARG A 194 13.98 -13.30 -12.31
N TYR A 195 13.32 -13.41 -11.17
CA TYR A 195 12.61 -12.30 -10.54
C TYR A 195 12.79 -12.33 -9.02
N LYS A 196 12.40 -11.25 -8.35
CA LYS A 196 12.30 -11.22 -6.88
C LYS A 196 10.84 -11.29 -6.47
N ASP A 197 10.51 -12.24 -5.61
CA ASP A 197 9.15 -12.34 -5.07
C ASP A 197 8.85 -11.22 -4.05
N HIS A 198 7.65 -11.26 -3.46
CA HIS A 198 7.21 -10.29 -2.47
C HIS A 198 8.06 -10.28 -1.18
N GLU A 199 8.68 -11.41 -0.84
CA GLU A 199 9.65 -11.54 0.26
C GLU A 199 11.07 -11.11 -0.15
N ASN A 200 11.22 -10.58 -1.36
CA ASN A 200 12.48 -10.15 -1.95
C ASN A 200 13.48 -11.31 -2.15
N LYS A 201 13.00 -12.56 -2.18
CA LYS A 201 13.78 -13.76 -2.48
C LYS A 201 13.87 -13.93 -3.99
N GLN A 202 15.05 -14.31 -4.47
CA GLN A 202 15.25 -14.56 -5.89
C GLN A 202 14.61 -15.89 -6.29
N LYS A 203 13.75 -15.85 -7.31
CA LYS A 203 13.09 -16.99 -7.93
C LYS A 203 13.53 -17.11 -9.39
N THR A 204 13.42 -18.32 -9.94
CA THR A 204 13.75 -18.60 -11.33
C THR A 204 12.62 -19.41 -11.95
N VAL A 205 12.19 -19.02 -13.14
CA VAL A 205 11.29 -19.78 -14.01
C VAL A 205 12.16 -20.29 -15.15
N SER A 206 12.16 -21.61 -15.39
CA SER A 206 12.91 -22.16 -16.51
C SER A 206 12.22 -21.79 -17.83
N GLU A 207 12.96 -21.77 -18.94
CA GLU A 207 12.34 -21.57 -20.26
C GLU A 207 11.28 -22.65 -20.54
N ALA A 208 11.49 -23.90 -20.11
CA ALA A 208 10.52 -24.97 -20.32
C ALA A 208 9.21 -24.76 -19.53
N ASP A 209 9.28 -24.05 -18.41
CA ASP A 209 8.15 -23.83 -17.52
C ASP A 209 7.43 -22.50 -17.78
N CYS A 210 7.97 -21.61 -18.63
CA CYS A 210 7.36 -20.32 -18.89
C CYS A 210 6.02 -20.44 -19.63
N LEU A 211 5.13 -19.46 -19.46
CA LEU A 211 3.77 -19.52 -19.98
C LEU A 211 3.74 -19.64 -21.51
N VAL A 212 4.61 -18.92 -22.23
CA VAL A 212 4.68 -18.96 -23.70
C VAL A 212 4.96 -20.37 -24.21
N ASN A 213 5.90 -21.09 -23.59
CA ASN A 213 6.23 -22.47 -23.99
C ASN A 213 5.16 -23.49 -23.56
N ASN A 214 4.28 -23.10 -22.64
CA ASN A 214 3.17 -23.92 -22.15
C ASN A 214 1.81 -23.58 -22.79
N ILE A 215 1.80 -22.73 -23.83
CA ILE A 215 0.69 -22.63 -24.78
C ILE A 215 0.83 -23.73 -25.84
N MET A 216 -0.08 -24.69 -25.79
CA MET A 216 -0.11 -25.88 -26.63
C MET A 216 -1.13 -25.73 -27.77
N GLY A 217 -0.94 -26.45 -28.87
CA GLY A 217 -1.85 -26.43 -30.02
C GLY A 217 -1.69 -25.23 -30.96
N VAL A 218 -0.69 -24.38 -30.71
CA VAL A 218 -0.38 -23.18 -31.51
C VAL A 218 1.00 -23.38 -32.13
N LYS A 219 1.13 -23.16 -33.45
CA LYS A 219 2.40 -23.36 -34.16
C LYS A 219 3.25 -22.10 -34.22
N ASP A 220 2.60 -20.98 -34.47
CA ASP A 220 3.24 -19.69 -34.61
C ASP A 220 3.67 -19.15 -33.24
N TRP A 221 4.89 -18.65 -33.14
CA TRP A 221 5.45 -18.24 -31.86
C TRP A 221 4.87 -16.91 -31.38
N ASP A 222 4.64 -15.96 -32.28
CA ASP A 222 4.02 -14.67 -31.97
C ASP A 222 2.58 -14.89 -31.48
N ASP A 223 1.84 -15.82 -32.10
CA ASP A 223 0.51 -16.23 -31.64
C ASP A 223 0.56 -16.82 -30.21
N LYS A 224 1.54 -17.68 -29.90
CA LYS A 224 1.73 -18.22 -28.54
C LYS A 224 1.98 -17.12 -27.53
N GLU A 225 2.85 -16.19 -27.86
CA GLU A 225 3.19 -15.06 -26.99
C GLU A 225 1.96 -14.20 -26.71
N GLN A 226 1.21 -13.83 -27.75
CA GLN A 226 0.00 -13.03 -27.59
C GLN A 226 -1.06 -13.75 -26.74
N ILE A 227 -1.27 -15.06 -26.96
CA ILE A 227 -2.20 -15.84 -26.14
C ILE A 227 -1.73 -15.87 -24.67
N ALA A 228 -0.45 -16.12 -24.42
CA ALA A 228 0.12 -16.13 -23.08
C ALA A 228 -0.08 -14.78 -22.37
N GLN A 229 0.22 -13.67 -23.04
CA GLN A 229 0.01 -12.32 -22.51
C GLN A 229 -1.46 -12.05 -22.19
N VAL A 230 -2.39 -12.40 -23.09
CA VAL A 230 -3.83 -12.21 -22.89
C VAL A 230 -4.32 -13.02 -21.68
N VAL A 231 -3.93 -14.30 -21.58
CA VAL A 231 -4.29 -15.15 -20.44
C VAL A 231 -3.71 -14.58 -19.13
N MET A 232 -2.43 -14.19 -19.11
CA MET A 232 -1.79 -13.63 -17.92
C MET A 232 -2.44 -12.32 -17.47
N ASN A 233 -2.71 -11.40 -18.39
CA ASN A 233 -3.37 -10.13 -18.09
C ASN A 233 -4.76 -10.33 -17.49
N ARG A 234 -5.53 -11.29 -18.02
CA ARG A 234 -6.84 -11.66 -17.45
C ARG A 234 -6.71 -12.23 -16.04
N LEU A 235 -5.73 -13.11 -15.79
CA LEU A 235 -5.49 -13.67 -14.46
C LEU A 235 -5.05 -12.61 -13.44
N ILE A 236 -4.18 -11.66 -13.84
CA ILE A 236 -3.79 -10.50 -13.01
C ILE A 236 -5.02 -9.65 -12.69
N PHE A 237 -5.88 -9.38 -13.68
CA PHE A 237 -7.10 -8.61 -13.45
C PHE A 237 -8.06 -9.32 -12.50
N ILE A 238 -8.22 -10.65 -12.64
CA ILE A 238 -9.00 -11.47 -11.70
C ILE A 238 -8.42 -11.37 -10.28
N LYS A 239 -7.09 -11.46 -10.12
CA LYS A 239 -6.45 -11.28 -8.81
C LYS A 239 -6.75 -9.90 -8.23
N PHE A 240 -6.78 -8.86 -9.06
CA PHE A 240 -7.16 -7.52 -8.65
C PHE A 240 -8.62 -7.47 -8.16
N LEU A 241 -9.56 -8.08 -8.87
CA LEU A 241 -10.97 -8.16 -8.45
C LEU A 241 -11.13 -8.91 -7.11
N GLN A 242 -10.37 -9.99 -6.91
CA GLN A 242 -10.33 -10.71 -5.63
C GLN A 242 -9.85 -9.79 -4.50
N SER A 243 -8.79 -9.01 -4.73
CA SER A 243 -8.27 -8.05 -3.72
C SER A 243 -9.26 -6.95 -3.34
N LYS A 244 -10.28 -6.73 -4.16
CA LYS A 244 -11.38 -5.77 -3.93
C LYS A 244 -12.65 -6.44 -3.40
N ALA A 245 -12.58 -7.74 -3.09
CA ALA A 245 -13.73 -8.56 -2.68
C ALA A 245 -14.91 -8.51 -3.67
N ILE A 246 -14.64 -8.24 -4.96
CA ILE A 246 -15.65 -8.21 -6.02
C ILE A 246 -15.99 -9.63 -6.49
N ILE A 247 -15.01 -10.54 -6.43
CA ILE A 247 -15.17 -11.97 -6.74
C ILE A 247 -14.57 -12.81 -5.62
N GLY A 248 -15.03 -14.06 -5.48
CA GLY A 248 -14.58 -14.98 -4.45
C GLY A 248 -13.06 -15.17 -4.42
N GLU A 249 -12.48 -15.17 -3.23
CA GLU A 249 -11.02 -15.24 -3.02
C GLU A 249 -10.39 -16.58 -3.47
N ASP A 250 -11.19 -17.63 -3.64
CA ASP A 250 -10.74 -18.98 -3.94
C ASP A 250 -10.69 -19.31 -5.46
N ILE A 251 -11.18 -18.44 -6.34
CA ILE A 251 -11.27 -18.73 -7.79
C ILE A 251 -9.92 -19.08 -8.42
N LEU A 252 -8.87 -18.30 -8.16
CA LEU A 252 -7.54 -18.59 -8.71
C LEU A 252 -6.91 -19.85 -8.08
N ASN A 253 -7.15 -20.10 -6.79
CA ASN A 253 -6.70 -21.32 -6.12
C ASN A 253 -7.40 -22.54 -6.72
N TYR A 254 -8.71 -22.44 -6.95
CA TYR A 254 -9.49 -23.46 -7.64
C TYR A 254 -8.89 -23.77 -9.02
N LEU A 255 -8.62 -22.75 -9.84
CA LEU A 255 -8.02 -22.94 -11.16
C LEU A 255 -6.62 -23.59 -11.10
N ALA A 256 -5.82 -23.30 -10.08
CA ALA A 256 -4.51 -23.94 -9.88
C ALA A 256 -4.63 -25.45 -9.55
N GLU A 257 -5.73 -25.87 -8.90
CA GLU A 257 -6.00 -27.26 -8.54
C GLU A 257 -6.69 -28.06 -9.67
N VAL A 258 -7.24 -27.39 -10.69
CA VAL A 258 -7.91 -28.04 -11.82
C VAL A 258 -6.93 -28.91 -12.61
N LYS A 259 -7.40 -30.09 -13.03
CA LYS A 259 -6.64 -31.00 -13.90
C LYS A 259 -6.33 -30.35 -15.24
N GLU A 260 -5.17 -30.65 -15.80
CA GLU A 260 -4.66 -30.01 -17.02
C GLU A 260 -5.64 -30.07 -18.21
N ASP A 261 -6.30 -31.21 -18.40
CA ASP A 261 -7.29 -31.42 -19.46
C ASP A 261 -8.56 -30.56 -19.30
N LEU A 262 -8.87 -30.14 -18.07
CA LEU A 262 -10.03 -29.33 -17.73
C LEU A 262 -9.71 -27.84 -17.56
N LEU A 263 -8.43 -27.47 -17.45
CA LEU A 263 -8.04 -26.09 -17.14
C LEU A 263 -8.49 -25.11 -18.21
N THR A 264 -8.16 -25.36 -19.48
CA THR A 264 -8.54 -24.45 -20.56
C THR A 264 -10.07 -24.30 -20.70
N PRO A 265 -10.87 -25.39 -20.66
CA PRO A 265 -12.33 -25.26 -20.56
C PRO A 265 -12.79 -24.38 -19.39
N LYS A 266 -12.20 -24.52 -18.19
CA LYS A 266 -12.56 -23.71 -17.01
C LYS A 266 -12.16 -22.24 -17.17
N LEU A 267 -10.98 -21.96 -17.73
CA LEU A 267 -10.57 -20.59 -18.06
C LEU A 267 -11.52 -19.95 -19.08
N ARG A 268 -11.95 -20.69 -20.10
CA ARG A 268 -12.92 -20.20 -21.09
C ARG A 268 -14.29 -19.94 -20.47
N GLN A 269 -14.78 -20.82 -19.59
CA GLN A 269 -16.01 -20.56 -18.84
C GLN A 269 -15.91 -19.29 -17.99
N LEU A 270 -14.78 -19.08 -17.31
CA LEU A 270 -14.59 -17.88 -16.49
C LEU A 270 -14.49 -16.60 -17.33
N PHE A 271 -13.63 -16.59 -18.35
CA PHE A 271 -13.37 -15.40 -19.17
C PHE A 271 -14.59 -15.05 -20.03
N PHE A 272 -15.09 -16.00 -20.83
CA PHE A 272 -16.09 -15.74 -21.86
C PHE A 272 -17.52 -16.10 -21.41
N GLY A 273 -17.66 -17.09 -20.53
CA GLY A 273 -18.96 -17.54 -20.02
C GLY A 273 -19.47 -16.78 -18.81
N CYS A 274 -18.60 -16.05 -18.11
CA CYS A 274 -18.96 -15.31 -16.89
C CYS A 274 -18.58 -13.83 -16.97
N LEU A 275 -17.29 -13.51 -17.12
CA LEU A 275 -16.81 -12.12 -17.08
C LEU A 275 -17.26 -11.32 -18.32
N ASP A 276 -17.45 -12.00 -19.46
CA ASP A 276 -17.97 -11.44 -20.71
C ASP A 276 -19.44 -11.80 -21.00
N ARG A 277 -20.19 -12.35 -20.01
CA ARG A 277 -21.60 -12.71 -20.22
C ARG A 277 -22.54 -12.31 -19.06
N PRO A 278 -23.67 -11.64 -19.34
CA PRO A 278 -24.72 -11.35 -18.36
C PRO A 278 -25.18 -12.60 -17.61
N LYS A 279 -25.55 -12.46 -16.33
CA LYS A 279 -25.87 -13.58 -15.43
C LYS A 279 -27.03 -14.45 -15.92
N ASP A 280 -28.02 -13.83 -16.52
CA ASP A 280 -29.24 -14.43 -17.07
C ASP A 280 -29.02 -15.17 -18.40
N GLU A 281 -27.91 -14.89 -19.10
CA GLU A 281 -27.54 -15.57 -20.35
C GLU A 281 -26.55 -16.72 -20.14
N ARG A 282 -26.13 -16.97 -18.89
CA ARG A 282 -25.16 -18.03 -18.57
C ARG A 282 -25.84 -19.39 -18.62
N PHE A 283 -25.13 -20.35 -19.22
CA PHE A 283 -25.60 -21.73 -19.34
C PHE A 283 -24.46 -22.67 -18.97
N ASP A 284 -24.76 -23.67 -18.15
CA ASP A 284 -23.84 -24.75 -17.75
C ASP A 284 -22.46 -24.26 -17.26
N ILE A 285 -22.47 -23.25 -16.39
CA ILE A 285 -21.26 -22.72 -15.75
C ILE A 285 -20.95 -23.47 -14.45
N ASP A 286 -19.67 -23.57 -14.13
CA ASP A 286 -19.21 -24.05 -12.83
C ASP A 286 -19.89 -23.30 -11.67
N GLU A 287 -20.31 -24.03 -10.64
CA GLU A 287 -20.92 -23.47 -9.42
C GLU A 287 -20.05 -22.36 -8.83
N ARG A 288 -18.72 -22.56 -8.82
CA ARG A 288 -17.76 -21.61 -8.27
C ARG A 288 -17.71 -20.29 -9.04
N PHE A 289 -18.24 -20.24 -10.26
CA PHE A 289 -18.24 -19.03 -11.09
C PHE A 289 -19.59 -18.32 -11.11
N LYS A 290 -20.64 -18.84 -10.45
CA LYS A 290 -21.99 -18.26 -10.51
C LYS A 290 -22.05 -16.81 -10.03
N ASP A 291 -21.32 -16.49 -8.98
CA ASP A 291 -21.35 -15.15 -8.38
C ASP A 291 -20.44 -14.14 -9.08
N VAL A 292 -19.55 -14.60 -9.97
CA VAL A 292 -18.65 -13.74 -10.75
C VAL A 292 -19.49 -12.71 -11.52
N PRO A 293 -19.19 -11.40 -11.43
CA PRO A 293 -19.95 -10.38 -12.11
C PRO A 293 -19.68 -10.38 -13.62
N TYR A 294 -20.64 -9.84 -14.37
CA TYR A 294 -20.41 -9.47 -15.76
C TYR A 294 -19.71 -8.11 -15.81
N LEU A 295 -18.63 -8.00 -16.58
CA LEU A 295 -17.81 -6.79 -16.63
C LEU A 295 -17.83 -6.08 -17.99
N ASN A 296 -18.53 -6.64 -18.99
CA ASN A 296 -18.70 -6.05 -20.33
C ASN A 296 -17.40 -5.45 -20.89
N GLY A 297 -16.33 -6.24 -20.90
CA GLY A 297 -14.97 -5.73 -20.99
C GLY A 297 -14.21 -6.24 -22.19
N SER A 298 -13.60 -5.33 -22.96
CA SER A 298 -12.68 -5.65 -24.06
C SER A 298 -11.56 -6.62 -23.67
N LEU A 299 -11.15 -6.64 -22.40
CA LEU A 299 -10.14 -7.59 -21.91
C LEU A 299 -10.65 -9.04 -21.93
N PHE A 300 -11.95 -9.27 -21.74
CA PHE A 300 -12.54 -10.61 -21.63
C PHE A 300 -13.25 -11.08 -22.90
N VAL A 301 -13.32 -10.26 -23.95
CA VAL A 301 -13.74 -10.76 -25.27
C VAL A 301 -12.63 -11.58 -25.91
N HIS A 302 -12.99 -12.49 -26.82
CA HIS A 302 -12.02 -13.25 -27.59
C HIS A 302 -11.10 -12.35 -28.42
N ALA A 303 -9.79 -12.41 -28.13
CA ALA A 303 -8.77 -11.78 -28.95
C ALA A 303 -8.68 -12.46 -30.32
N GLU A 304 -8.21 -11.74 -31.35
CA GLU A 304 -8.10 -12.27 -32.71
C GLU A 304 -7.26 -13.56 -32.76
N VAL A 305 -6.14 -13.57 -32.05
CA VAL A 305 -5.25 -14.73 -31.94
C VAL A 305 -5.94 -15.96 -31.30
N GLU A 306 -6.85 -15.75 -30.35
CA GLU A 306 -7.62 -16.85 -29.72
C GLU A 306 -8.69 -17.40 -30.66
N ARG A 307 -9.26 -16.55 -31.53
CA ARG A 307 -10.21 -16.99 -32.58
C ARG A 307 -9.50 -17.79 -33.67
N LYS A 308 -8.29 -17.36 -34.05
CA LYS A 308 -7.42 -18.06 -35.00
C LYS A 308 -6.99 -19.43 -34.48
N ASN A 309 -6.78 -19.55 -33.17
CA ASN A 309 -6.26 -20.75 -32.53
C ASN A 309 -7.27 -21.40 -31.56
N ILE A 310 -8.48 -21.72 -32.02
CA ILE A 310 -9.61 -22.15 -31.16
C ILE A 310 -9.33 -23.39 -30.28
N ASP A 311 -8.33 -24.21 -30.61
CA ASP A 311 -7.98 -25.43 -29.88
C ASP A 311 -6.74 -25.27 -28.98
N TYR A 312 -6.26 -24.03 -28.77
CA TYR A 312 -5.13 -23.79 -27.87
C TYR A 312 -5.43 -24.35 -26.46
N LYS A 313 -4.39 -24.84 -25.79
CA LYS A 313 -4.47 -25.31 -24.40
C LYS A 313 -3.38 -24.65 -23.56
N VAL A 314 -3.68 -24.45 -22.28
CA VAL A 314 -2.75 -23.95 -21.26
C VAL A 314 -2.40 -25.11 -20.34
N ARG A 315 -1.10 -25.38 -20.16
CA ARG A 315 -0.64 -26.42 -19.22
C ARG A 315 -0.84 -25.95 -17.78
N ALA A 316 -1.36 -26.81 -16.90
CA ALA A 316 -1.74 -26.40 -15.54
C ALA A 316 -0.57 -26.15 -14.58
N GLU A 317 0.60 -26.75 -14.83
CA GLU A 317 1.77 -26.62 -13.95
C GLU A 317 2.20 -25.16 -13.76
N ILE A 318 2.07 -24.30 -14.78
CA ILE A 318 2.45 -22.89 -14.67
C ILE A 318 1.57 -22.08 -13.70
N LEU A 319 0.32 -22.51 -13.48
CA LEU A 319 -0.60 -21.84 -12.57
C LEU A 319 -0.44 -22.31 -11.11
N LYS A 320 0.39 -23.32 -10.87
CA LYS A 320 0.68 -23.87 -9.54
C LYS A 320 1.92 -23.23 -8.88
N ASN A 321 2.66 -22.41 -9.63
CA ASN A 321 3.94 -21.83 -9.23
C ASN A 321 3.83 -20.53 -8.43
#